data_AF-A0A6N1XFR9-F1
#
_entry.id   AF-A0A6N1XFR9-F1
#
_cell.length_a   1.000
_cell.length_b   1.000
_cell.length_c   1.000
_cell.angle_alpha   90.00
_cell.angle_beta   90.00
_cell.angle_gamma   90.00
#
_symmetry.space_group_name_H-M   'P 1'
#
loop_
_entity.id
_entity.type
_entity.pdbx_description
1 polymer ?
#
loop_
_entity_poly.entity_id
_entity_poly.type
_entity_poly.pdbx_seq_one_letter_code
_entity_poly.pdbx_strand_id
1 'polypeptide(L)'
;MNALKNSAHRAWLILMAATGITWYLGEVGAAGTLAIVAMLVIAFVKGRLVILDFMELREAPRLWRALLEGWLILVSSLILLAYWISLK
;
A
#
# COMPACT_ATOMS: atom_id res chain seq x y z
N MET A 1 25.06 -14.84 -0.85
CA MET A 1 24.03 -14.17 -1.68
C MET A 1 22.72 -14.96 -1.65
N ASN A 2 21.99 -14.97 -0.52
CA ASN A 2 20.70 -15.69 -0.38
C ASN A 2 19.63 -14.82 0.33
N ALA A 3 19.79 -13.49 0.32
CA ALA A 3 18.91 -12.56 1.02
C ALA A 3 17.51 -12.44 0.40
N LEU A 4 17.33 -12.85 -0.87
CA LEU A 4 16.05 -12.79 -1.59
C LEU A 4 15.10 -13.96 -1.29
N LYS A 5 15.54 -14.99 -0.56
CA LYS A 5 14.65 -16.10 -0.15
C LYS A 5 13.75 -15.72 1.03
N ASN A 6 14.12 -14.70 1.81
CA ASN A 6 13.40 -14.35 3.03
C ASN A 6 12.30 -13.31 2.70
N SER A 7 11.03 -13.67 2.91
CA SER A 7 9.86 -12.83 2.61
C SER A 7 9.96 -11.45 3.26
N ALA A 8 10.48 -11.40 4.50
CA ALA A 8 10.70 -10.16 5.24
C ALA A 8 11.68 -9.19 4.54
N HIS A 9 12.77 -9.70 3.95
CA HIS A 9 13.74 -8.84 3.23
C HIS A 9 13.13 -8.27 1.94
N ARG A 10 12.28 -9.05 1.26
CA ARG A 10 11.59 -8.61 0.06
C ARG A 10 10.53 -7.55 0.38
N ALA A 11 9.75 -7.76 1.44
CA ALA A 11 8.82 -6.76 1.96
C ALA A 11 9.56 -5.46 2.34
N TRP A 12 10.68 -5.58 3.05
CA TRP A 12 11.51 -4.45 3.45
C TRP A 12 12.02 -3.63 2.25
N LEU A 13 12.54 -4.28 1.20
CA LEU A 13 12.99 -3.59 -0.03
C LEU A 13 11.84 -2.86 -0.73
N ILE A 14 10.66 -3.47 -0.81
CA ILE A 14 9.49 -2.83 -1.43
C ILE A 14 9.03 -1.63 -0.60
N LEU A 15 9.00 -1.74 0.72
CA LEU A 15 8.63 -0.64 1.61
C LEU A 15 9.62 0.52 1.50
N MET A 16 10.93 0.24 1.43
CA MET A 16 11.96 1.25 1.21
C MET A 16 11.78 1.99 -0.12
N ALA A 17 11.59 1.24 -1.22
CA ALA A 17 11.33 1.83 -2.53
C ALA A 17 10.04 2.67 -2.53
N ALA A 18 8.96 2.15 -1.94
CA ALA A 18 7.68 2.84 -1.83
C ALA A 18 7.80 4.13 -1.01
N THR A 19 8.63 4.16 0.05
CA THR A 19 8.92 5.38 0.81
C THR A 19 9.72 6.39 0.01
N GLY A 20 10.75 5.95 -0.71
CA GLY A 20 11.54 6.82 -1.60
C GLY A 20 10.68 7.47 -2.69
N ILE A 21 9.77 6.69 -3.30
CA ILE A 21 8.83 7.20 -4.31
C ILE A 21 7.88 8.24 -3.69
N THR A 22 7.27 7.95 -2.53
CA THR A 22 6.38 8.93 -1.88
C THR A 22 7.10 10.21 -1.47
N TRP A 23 8.33 10.09 -0.99
CA TRP A 23 9.15 11.24 -0.62
C TRP A 23 9.46 12.10 -1.85
N TYR A 24 9.91 11.48 -2.95
CA TYR A 24 10.19 12.18 -4.19
C TYR A 24 8.94 12.86 -4.79
N LEU A 25 7.79 12.17 -4.80
CA LEU A 25 6.52 12.79 -5.24
C LEU A 25 6.15 14.01 -4.40
N GLY A 26 6.39 13.97 -3.09
CA GLY A 26 6.18 15.11 -2.19
C GLY A 26 7.15 16.26 -2.47
N GLU A 27 8.43 15.96 -2.68
CA GLU A 27 9.48 16.95 -2.92
C GLU A 27 9.29 17.71 -4.24
N VAL A 28 8.89 17.00 -5.30
CA VAL A 28 8.59 17.62 -6.60
C VAL A 28 7.27 18.40 -6.56
N GLY A 29 6.54 18.36 -5.45
CA GLY A 29 5.23 19.00 -5.32
C GLY A 29 4.22 18.43 -6.31
N ALA A 30 4.34 17.13 -6.62
CA ALA A 30 3.51 16.49 -7.62
C ALA A 30 2.03 16.63 -7.22
N ALA A 31 1.31 17.47 -7.97
CA ALA A 31 -0.07 17.80 -7.73
C ALA A 31 -0.95 17.32 -8.90
N GLY A 32 -2.21 17.02 -8.60
CA GLY A 32 -3.20 16.58 -9.57
C GLY A 32 -3.57 15.10 -9.46
N THR A 33 -4.50 14.69 -10.31
CA THR A 33 -5.14 13.37 -10.26
C THR A 33 -4.16 12.21 -10.34
N LEU A 34 -3.16 12.29 -11.21
CA LEU A 34 -2.16 11.24 -11.35
C LEU A 34 -1.31 11.07 -10.09
N ALA A 35 -0.94 12.17 -9.42
CA ALA A 35 -0.15 12.11 -8.20
C ALA A 35 -0.95 11.50 -7.05
N ILE A 36 -2.22 11.90 -6.89
CA ILE A 36 -3.11 11.39 -5.85
C ILE A 36 -3.40 9.90 -6.06
N VAL A 37 -3.69 9.48 -7.29
CA VAL A 37 -3.88 8.06 -7.63
C VAL A 37 -2.59 7.26 -7.38
N ALA A 38 -1.43 7.78 -7.77
CA ALA A 38 -0.14 7.11 -7.51
C ALA A 38 0.13 6.96 -6.01
N MET A 39 -0.09 7.99 -5.21
CA MET A 39 0.06 7.94 -3.75
C MET A 39 -0.90 6.92 -3.12
N LEU A 40 -2.15 6.87 -3.57
CA LEU A 40 -3.14 5.87 -3.14
C LEU A 40 -2.71 4.44 -3.47
N VAL A 41 -2.21 4.21 -4.69
CA VAL A 41 -1.69 2.89 -5.09
C VAL A 41 -0.51 2.48 -4.21
N ILE A 42 0.41 3.41 -3.94
CA ILE A 42 1.57 3.13 -3.07
C ILE A 42 1.11 2.83 -1.64
N ALA A 43 0.15 3.59 -1.10
CA ALA A 43 -0.43 3.35 0.22
C ALA A 43 -1.10 1.97 0.31
N PHE A 44 -1.86 1.59 -0.73
CA PHE A 44 -2.51 0.28 -0.81
C PHE A 44 -1.49 -0.87 -0.84
N VAL A 45 -0.44 -0.76 -1.67
CA VAL A 45 0.62 -1.78 -1.76
C VAL A 45 1.37 -1.91 -0.42
N LYS A 46 1.72 -0.78 0.21
CA LYS A 46 2.33 -0.76 1.55
C LYS A 46 1.44 -1.45 2.59
N GLY A 47 0.16 -1.08 2.64
CA GLY A 47 -0.80 -1.66 3.57
C GLY A 47 -0.94 -3.17 3.40
N ARG A 48 -1.04 -3.65 2.15
CA ARG A 48 -1.14 -5.08 1.85
C ARG A 48 0.10 -5.86 2.27
N LEU A 49 1.30 -5.31 2.06
CA LEU A 49 2.55 -5.93 2.51
C LEU A 49 2.63 -6.01 4.04
N VAL A 50 2.21 -4.97 4.75
CA VAL A 50 2.18 -4.98 6.22
C VAL A 50 1.21 -6.04 6.75
N ILE A 51 0.00 -6.12 6.18
CA ILE A 51 -1.01 -7.12 6.57
C ILE A 51 -0.48 -8.55 6.32
N LEU A 52 0.14 -8.81 5.16
CA LEU A 52 0.53 -10.17 4.78
C LEU A 52 1.86 -10.63 5.38
N ASP A 53 2.84 -9.75 5.51
CA ASP A 53 4.22 -10.11 5.86
C ASP A 53 4.62 -9.68 7.29
N PHE A 54 4.05 -8.60 7.85
CA PHE A 54 4.38 -8.14 9.21
C PHE A 54 3.41 -8.61 10.28
N MET A 55 2.12 -8.75 9.95
CA MET A 55 1.13 -9.26 10.90
C MET A 55 1.07 -10.80 10.94
N GLU A 56 1.96 -11.49 10.23
CA GLU A 56 2.03 -12.96 10.11
C GLU A 56 0.68 -13.64 9.78
N LEU A 57 -0.25 -12.90 9.18
CA LEU A 57 -1.59 -13.38 8.77
C LEU A 57 -1.55 -14.44 7.66
N ARG A 58 -0.35 -14.85 7.25
CA ARG A 58 -0.12 -15.91 6.27
C ARG A 58 -0.48 -17.29 6.84
N GLU A 59 -0.35 -17.51 8.14
CA GLU A 59 -0.80 -18.74 8.83
C GLU A 59 -2.10 -18.57 9.64
N ALA A 60 -2.58 -17.33 9.78
CA ALA A 60 -3.80 -17.03 10.51
C ALA A 60 -5.08 -17.43 9.73
N PRO A 61 -6.23 -17.62 10.43
CA PRO A 61 -7.49 -18.01 9.80
C PRO A 61 -7.88 -17.07 8.66
N ARG A 62 -8.31 -17.64 7.53
CA ARG A 62 -8.67 -16.90 6.30
C ARG A 62 -9.67 -15.76 6.52
N LEU A 63 -10.51 -15.86 7.56
CA LEU A 63 -11.47 -14.83 7.95
C LEU A 63 -10.79 -13.51 8.33
N TRP A 64 -9.72 -13.55 9.12
CA TRP A 64 -9.00 -12.35 9.54
C TRP A 64 -8.26 -11.69 8.40
N ARG A 65 -7.67 -12.51 7.53
CA ARG A 65 -7.02 -12.04 6.30
C ARG A 65 -8.04 -11.35 5.38
N ALA A 66 -9.19 -11.96 5.15
CA ALA A 66 -10.24 -11.39 4.31
C ALA A 66 -10.84 -10.11 4.91
N LEU A 67 -11.00 -10.04 6.24
CA LEU A 67 -11.48 -8.84 6.92
C LEU A 67 -10.50 -7.67 6.76
N LEU A 68 -9.20 -7.87 6.99
CA LEU A 68 -8.22 -6.78 6.88
C LEU A 68 -7.93 -6.39 5.42
N GLU A 69 -7.80 -7.35 4.50
CA GLU A 69 -7.68 -7.03 3.07
C GLU A 69 -8.95 -6.34 2.56
N GLY A 70 -10.13 -6.82 2.95
CA GLY A 70 -11.41 -6.23 2.59
C GLY A 70 -11.57 -4.82 3.14
N TRP A 71 -11.18 -4.58 4.39
CA TRP A 71 -11.18 -3.25 4.99
C TRP A 71 -10.22 -2.30 4.26
N LEU A 72 -9.00 -2.74 3.94
CA LEU A 72 -8.04 -1.93 3.19
C LEU A 72 -8.59 -1.55 1.80
N ILE A 73 -9.20 -2.51 1.10
CA ILE A 73 -9.86 -2.26 -0.20
C ILE A 73 -11.01 -1.28 -0.04
N LEU A 74 -11.84 -1.45 1.00
CA LEU A 74 -12.98 -0.57 1.27
C LEU A 74 -12.52 0.87 1.48
N VAL A 75 -11.59 1.09 2.41
CA VAL A 75 -11.07 2.44 2.71
C VAL A 75 -10.41 3.07 1.49
N SER A 76 -9.58 2.31 0.76
CA SER A 76 -8.92 2.82 -0.46
C SER A 76 -9.92 3.19 -1.55
N SER A 77 -10.98 2.39 -1.70
CA SER A 77 -12.08 2.66 -2.65
C SER A 77 -12.89 3.88 -2.24
N LEU A 78 -13.17 4.06 -0.94
CA LEU A 78 -13.86 5.23 -0.41
C LEU A 78 -13.06 6.51 -0.65
N ILE A 79 -11.73 6.49 -0.46
CA ILE A 79 -10.87 7.64 -0.73
C ILE A 79 -10.86 7.95 -2.24
N LEU A 80 -10.77 6.93 -3.11
CA LEU A 80 -10.88 7.11 -4.56
C LEU A 80 -12.23 7.72 -4.97
N LEU A 81 -13.33 7.26 -4.38
CA LEU A 81 -14.67 7.80 -4.63
C LEU A 81 -14.79 9.25 -4.16
N ALA A 82 -14.31 9.55 -2.95
CA ALA A 82 -14.30 10.91 -2.42
C ALA A 82 -13.48 11.85 -3.33
N TYR A 83 -12.34 11.39 -3.82
CA TYR A 83 -11.53 12.13 -4.77
C TYR A 83 -12.26 12.35 -6.10
N TRP A 84 -12.91 11.32 -6.63
CA TRP A 84 -13.72 11.44 -7.85
C TRP A 84 -14.83 12.47 -7.70
N ILE A 85 -15.56 12.44 -6.57
CA ILE A 85 -16.60 13.40 -6.25
C ILE A 85 -16.02 14.81 -6.18
N SER A 86 -14.85 14.99 -5.58
CA SER A 86 -14.18 16.29 -5.50
C SER A 86 -13.69 16.83 -6.85
N LEU A 87 -13.52 15.98 -7.86
CA LEU A 87 -13.09 16.37 -9.20
C LEU A 87 -14.27 16.82 -10.09
N LYS A 88 -15.50 16.52 -9.67
CA LYS A 88 -16.74 16.84 -10.37
C LYS A 88 -17.35 18.12 -9.81
#